data_AF-A0A6M3JX62-F1
#
_entry.id   AF-A0A6M3JX62-F1
#
_cell.length_a   1.000
_cell.length_b   1.000
_cell.length_c   1.000
_cell.angle_alpha   90.00
_cell.angle_beta   90.00
_cell.angle_gamma   90.00
#
_symmetry.space_group_name_H-M   'P 1'
#
loop_
_entity.id
_entity.type
_entity.pdbx_description
1 polymer ?
#
loop_
_entity_poly.entity_id
_entity_poly.type
_entity_poly.pdbx_seq_one_letter_code
_entity_poly.pdbx_strand_id
1 'polypeptide(L)'
;MLEILSIFTGIFGGAVTSIINYFNQKQKNSHEIELRNLDIRMIEVEADKKMQISRVETEGKVELGELDALKESYKEANTSLFDRSYMQTLMSSKWFSWVGALIATSFGVVDFLKHLARPLITYYLLGVSTYLTILCYKLLEKWSTTGALSLPEAYNLFQLSVQSLLYLTISCVAWWFADRRVAKFLMRLDDGNSKTS
;
A
#
# COMPACT_ATOMS: atom_id res chain seq x y z
N MET A 1 14.36 16.85 -90.93
CA MET A 1 13.42 16.03 -90.15
C MET A 1 14.00 15.45 -88.84
N LEU A 2 15.31 15.57 -88.58
CA LEU A 2 15.95 15.07 -87.34
C LEU A 2 15.99 16.08 -86.17
N GLU A 3 15.83 17.39 -86.41
CA GLU A 3 15.89 18.43 -85.36
C GLU A 3 14.57 18.67 -84.62
N ILE A 4 13.42 18.37 -85.23
CA ILE A 4 12.11 18.56 -84.58
C ILE A 4 11.83 17.44 -83.56
N LEU A 5 12.38 16.24 -83.79
CA LEU A 5 12.22 15.09 -82.89
C LEU A 5 13.05 15.24 -81.60
N SER A 6 14.22 15.90 -81.65
CA SER A 6 15.09 16.14 -80.49
C SER A 6 14.54 17.23 -79.55
N ILE A 7 13.91 18.27 -80.09
CA ILE A 7 13.25 19.32 -79.30
C ILE A 7 12.00 18.75 -78.60
N PHE A 8 11.20 17.93 -79.29
CA PHE A 8 10.03 17.29 -78.69
C PHE A 8 10.41 16.28 -77.60
N THR A 9 11.46 15.47 -77.80
CA THR A 9 11.92 14.51 -76.78
C THR A 9 12.54 15.18 -75.56
N GLY A 10 13.22 16.33 -75.71
CA GLY A 10 13.76 17.11 -74.59
C GLY A 10 12.69 17.78 -73.71
N ILE A 11 11.67 18.38 -74.32
CA ILE A 11 10.56 19.04 -73.60
C ILE A 11 9.67 18.00 -72.89
N PHE A 12 9.39 16.87 -73.56
CA PHE A 12 8.58 15.80 -72.97
C PHE A 12 9.33 15.08 -71.84
N GLY A 13 10.65 14.89 -71.98
CA GLY A 13 11.51 14.35 -70.92
C GLY A 13 11.47 15.23 -69.65
N GLY A 14 11.64 16.55 -69.80
CA GLY A 14 11.61 17.48 -68.65
C GLY A 14 10.26 17.56 -67.94
N ALA A 15 9.16 17.49 -68.70
CA ALA A 15 7.81 17.46 -68.15
C ALA A 15 7.51 16.16 -67.38
N VAL A 16 7.89 15.00 -67.94
CA VAL A 16 7.74 13.69 -67.28
C VAL A 16 8.61 13.61 -66.03
N THR A 17 9.86 14.09 -66.07
CA THR A 17 10.74 14.13 -64.89
C THR A 17 10.17 15.04 -63.78
N SER A 18 9.56 16.17 -64.13
CA SER A 18 8.94 17.07 -63.14
C SER A 18 7.74 16.43 -62.45
N ILE A 19 6.90 15.69 -63.20
CA ILE A 19 5.76 14.96 -62.64
C ILE A 19 6.25 13.84 -61.71
N ILE A 20 7.25 13.07 -62.14
CA ILE A 20 7.85 12.00 -61.32
C ILE A 20 8.49 12.58 -60.05
N ASN A 21 9.20 13.71 -60.15
CA ASN A 21 9.78 14.40 -58.99
C ASN A 21 8.71 14.89 -58.01
N TYR A 22 7.58 15.40 -58.50
CA TYR A 22 6.46 15.80 -57.65
C TYR A 22 5.84 14.62 -56.89
N PHE A 23 5.64 13.48 -57.56
CA PHE A 23 5.15 12.26 -56.89
C PHE A 23 6.17 11.69 -55.89
N ASN A 24 7.45 11.68 -56.24
CA ASN A 24 8.52 11.27 -55.32
C ASN A 24 8.63 12.20 -54.10
N GLN A 25 8.46 13.50 -54.30
CA GLN A 25 8.46 14.48 -53.20
C GLN A 25 7.24 14.31 -52.31
N LYS A 26 6.06 14.00 -52.88
CA LYS A 26 4.87 13.67 -52.11
C LYS A 26 5.04 12.40 -51.27
N GLN A 27 5.66 11.33 -51.83
CA GLN A 27 5.97 10.11 -51.07
C GLN A 27 6.98 10.37 -49.94
N LYS A 28 8.03 11.15 -50.21
CA LYS A 28 9.00 11.55 -49.18
C LYS A 28 8.33 12.30 -48.04
N ASN A 29 7.47 13.27 -48.36
CA ASN A 29 6.74 14.02 -47.33
C ASN A 29 5.80 13.12 -46.52
N SER A 30 5.07 12.19 -47.14
CA SER A 30 4.22 11.25 -46.40
C SER A 30 5.04 10.32 -45.50
N HIS A 31 6.21 9.89 -45.96
CA HIS A 31 7.12 9.04 -45.19
C HIS A 31 7.75 9.80 -44.01
N GLU A 32 8.16 11.06 -44.21
CA GLU A 32 8.66 11.93 -43.14
C GLU A 32 7.59 12.20 -42.07
N ILE A 33 6.33 12.38 -42.47
CA ILE A 33 5.20 12.52 -41.54
C ILE A 33 4.99 11.22 -40.75
N GLU A 34 5.05 10.07 -41.41
CA GLU A 34 4.90 8.77 -40.74
C GLU A 34 6.03 8.50 -39.74
N LEU A 35 7.28 8.79 -40.11
CA LEU A 35 8.43 8.71 -39.21
C LEU A 35 8.27 9.63 -38.00
N ARG A 36 7.89 10.90 -38.20
CA ARG A 36 7.64 11.83 -37.10
C ARG A 36 6.53 11.35 -36.17
N ASN A 37 5.47 10.74 -36.71
CA ASN A 37 4.39 10.17 -35.91
C ASN A 37 4.83 8.92 -35.12
N LEU A 38 5.80 8.15 -35.62
CA LEU A 38 6.42 7.05 -34.88
C LEU A 38 7.32 7.58 -33.77
N ASP A 39 8.11 8.63 -34.02
CA ASP A 39 8.95 9.27 -33.00
C ASP A 39 8.12 9.85 -31.87
N ILE A 40 7.00 10.54 -32.17
CA ILE A 40 6.07 11.07 -31.16
C ILE A 40 5.53 9.92 -30.30
N ARG A 41 5.08 8.82 -30.91
CA ARG A 41 4.60 7.64 -30.17
C ARG A 41 5.70 7.01 -29.32
N MET A 42 6.94 6.97 -29.79
CA MET A 42 8.06 6.46 -29.00
C MET A 42 8.33 7.33 -27.78
N ILE A 43 8.32 8.65 -27.95
CA ILE A 43 8.49 9.63 -26.86
C ILE A 43 7.36 9.51 -25.84
N GLU A 44 6.10 9.37 -26.28
CA GLU A 44 4.95 9.14 -25.39
C GLU A 44 5.11 7.85 -24.58
N VAL A 45 5.49 6.74 -25.23
CA VAL A 45 5.71 5.45 -24.55
C VAL A 45 6.88 5.53 -23.56
N GLU A 46 7.95 6.25 -23.89
CA GLU A 46 9.07 6.46 -22.97
C GLU A 46 8.69 7.35 -21.79
N ALA A 47 7.90 8.41 -22.02
CA ALA A 47 7.40 9.28 -20.97
C ALA A 47 6.48 8.50 -20.02
N ASP A 48 5.56 7.70 -20.55
CA ASP A 48 4.68 6.83 -19.76
C ASP A 48 5.46 5.83 -18.93
N LYS A 49 6.48 5.17 -19.51
CA LYS A 49 7.35 4.25 -18.77
C LYS A 49 8.14 4.96 -17.67
N LYS A 50 8.67 6.15 -17.94
CA LYS A 50 9.37 6.97 -16.92
C LYS A 50 8.42 7.39 -15.79
N MET A 51 7.19 7.77 -16.12
CA MET A 51 6.17 8.08 -15.12
C MET A 51 5.81 6.86 -14.28
N GLN A 52 5.67 5.68 -14.89
CA GLN A 52 5.43 4.43 -14.16
C GLN A 52 6.59 4.07 -13.24
N ILE A 53 7.83 4.15 -13.72
CA ILE A 53 9.03 3.90 -12.89
C ILE A 53 9.08 4.89 -11.72
N SER A 54 8.88 6.19 -11.99
CA SER A 54 8.89 7.23 -10.94
C SER A 54 7.77 7.04 -9.92
N ARG A 55 6.57 6.61 -10.35
CA ARG A 55 5.48 6.25 -9.42
C ARG A 55 5.86 5.06 -8.55
N VAL A 56 6.35 3.97 -9.15
CA VAL A 56 6.79 2.78 -8.40
C VAL A 56 7.92 3.12 -7.41
N GLU A 57 8.87 3.97 -7.78
CA GLU A 57 9.92 4.42 -6.87
C GLU A 57 9.40 5.34 -5.76
N THR A 58 8.43 6.20 -6.05
CA THR A 58 7.85 7.12 -5.07
C THR A 58 6.97 6.35 -4.09
N GLU A 59 6.11 5.47 -4.59
CA GLU A 59 5.29 4.55 -3.81
C GLU A 59 6.19 3.64 -2.95
N GLY A 60 7.26 3.09 -3.52
CA GLY A 60 8.25 2.29 -2.78
C GLY A 60 8.98 3.09 -1.70
N LYS A 61 9.32 4.37 -1.94
CA LYS A 61 9.92 5.25 -0.92
C LYS A 61 8.94 5.62 0.19
N VAL A 62 7.67 5.84 -0.14
CA VAL A 62 6.60 6.07 0.85
C VAL A 62 6.39 4.81 1.69
N GLU A 63 6.34 3.64 1.06
CA GLU A 63 6.23 2.35 1.75
C GLU A 63 7.45 2.08 2.66
N LEU A 64 8.67 2.42 2.21
CA LEU A 64 9.86 2.34 3.05
C LEU A 64 9.82 3.31 4.23
N GLY A 65 9.36 4.55 4.03
CA GLY A 65 9.20 5.53 5.11
C GLY A 65 8.12 5.14 6.13
N GLU A 66 7.01 4.58 5.65
CA GLU A 66 5.97 3.99 6.50
C GLU A 66 6.48 2.76 7.24
N LEU A 67 7.28 1.90 6.59
CA LEU A 67 7.94 0.76 7.23
C LEU A 67 8.94 1.19 8.30
N ASP A 68 9.70 2.27 8.09
CA ASP A 68 10.64 2.80 9.08
C ASP A 68 9.89 3.42 10.28
N ALA A 69 8.85 4.22 10.04
CA ALA A 69 8.00 4.77 11.10
C ALA A 69 7.29 3.66 11.89
N LEU A 70 6.81 2.63 11.19
CA LEU A 70 6.26 1.43 11.81
C LEU A 70 7.34 0.67 12.59
N LYS A 71 8.54 0.47 12.04
CA LYS A 71 9.65 -0.22 12.70
C LYS A 71 10.04 0.46 14.00
N GLU A 72 10.05 1.79 14.04
CA GLU A 72 10.32 2.58 15.25
C GLU A 72 9.19 2.40 16.28
N SER A 73 7.94 2.54 15.86
CA SER A 73 6.77 2.23 16.70
C SER A 73 6.76 0.79 17.21
N TYR A 74 7.21 -0.18 16.41
CA TYR A 74 7.28 -1.59 16.78
C TYR A 74 8.46 -1.89 17.70
N LYS A 75 9.59 -1.21 17.55
CA LYS A 75 10.73 -1.29 18.46
C LYS A 75 10.29 -0.81 19.84
N GLU A 76 9.62 0.34 19.94
CA GLU A 76 9.07 0.85 21.20
C GLU A 76 7.94 -0.01 21.80
N ALA A 77 7.16 -0.68 20.94
CA ALA A 77 6.12 -1.60 21.39
C ALA A 77 6.70 -2.90 21.97
N ASN A 78 7.78 -3.43 21.38
CA ASN A 78 8.28 -4.80 21.60
C ASN A 78 9.62 -4.88 22.37
N THR A 79 10.38 -3.79 22.50
CA THR A 79 11.48 -3.74 23.48
C THR A 79 10.90 -3.56 24.86
N SER A 80 11.18 -4.49 25.78
CA SER A 80 11.01 -4.23 27.20
C SER A 80 11.81 -2.97 27.53
N LEU A 81 11.18 -1.95 28.10
CA LEU A 81 11.87 -0.77 28.67
C LEU A 81 12.82 -1.17 29.83
N PHE A 82 12.91 -2.47 30.14
CA PHE A 82 14.00 -3.13 30.84
C PHE A 82 15.28 -3.21 30.01
N ASP A 83 15.93 -2.07 29.79
CA ASP A 83 17.36 -2.11 29.52
C ASP A 83 18.08 -2.45 30.83
N ARG A 84 18.38 -3.75 31.03
CA ARG A 84 19.03 -4.27 32.25
C ARG A 84 20.29 -3.50 32.61
N SER A 85 20.96 -2.91 31.62
CA SER A 85 22.16 -2.11 31.77
C SER A 85 21.93 -0.85 32.60
N TYR A 86 20.90 -0.05 32.26
CA TYR A 86 20.57 1.19 32.99
C TYR A 86 20.08 0.91 34.41
N MET A 87 19.29 -0.15 34.59
CA MET A 87 18.83 -0.60 35.91
C MET A 87 19.98 -1.09 36.79
N GLN A 88 21.00 -1.73 36.22
CA GLN A 88 22.18 -2.20 36.96
C GLN A 88 23.08 -1.05 37.40
N THR A 89 23.20 0.02 36.60
CA THR A 89 23.90 1.25 37.00
C THR A 89 23.14 2.01 38.09
N LEU A 90 21.81 2.12 37.98
CA LEU A 90 20.95 2.77 38.99
C LEU A 90 20.88 1.99 40.31
N MET A 91 20.90 0.66 40.26
CA MET A 91 20.89 -0.20 41.46
C MET A 91 22.27 -0.39 42.12
N SER A 92 23.35 0.11 41.52
CA SER A 92 24.71 0.02 42.10
C SER A 92 24.93 0.94 43.31
N SER A 93 24.08 1.96 43.50
CA SER A 93 24.12 2.86 44.65
C SER A 93 23.04 2.51 45.67
N LYS A 94 23.46 2.16 46.90
CA LYS A 94 22.58 1.80 48.03
C LYS A 94 21.50 2.85 48.33
N TRP A 95 21.77 4.13 48.03
CA TRP A 95 20.86 5.24 48.31
C TRP A 95 19.80 5.43 47.20
N PHE A 96 20.10 5.05 45.96
CA PHE A 96 19.17 5.11 44.82
C PHE A 96 18.41 3.80 44.56
N SER A 97 18.75 2.72 45.26
CA SER A 97 18.11 1.40 45.10
C SER A 97 16.59 1.43 45.32
N TRP A 98 16.09 2.25 46.24
CA TRP A 98 14.64 2.40 46.47
C TRP A 98 13.93 3.12 45.31
N VAL A 99 14.58 4.12 44.70
CA VAL A 99 14.07 4.83 43.51
C VAL A 99 14.11 3.91 42.28
N GLY A 100 15.17 3.12 42.14
CA GLY A 100 15.29 2.09 41.12
C GLY A 100 14.19 1.02 41.24
N ALA A 101 13.85 0.57 42.45
CA ALA A 101 12.77 -0.38 42.68
C ALA A 101 11.39 0.20 42.30
N LEU A 102 11.14 1.48 42.57
CA LEU A 102 9.89 2.16 42.19
C LEU A 102 9.78 2.26 40.67
N ILE A 103 10.83 2.71 39.99
CA ILE A 103 10.90 2.81 38.52
C ILE A 103 10.73 1.43 37.87
N ALA A 104 11.41 0.40 38.40
CA ALA A 104 11.28 -0.98 37.94
C ALA A 104 9.86 -1.52 38.09
N THR A 105 9.19 -1.18 39.20
CA THR A 105 7.80 -1.57 39.45
C THR A 105 6.87 -0.87 38.47
N SER A 106 7.07 0.43 38.21
CA SER A 106 6.30 1.18 37.21
C SER A 106 6.45 0.61 35.80
N PHE A 107 7.68 0.29 35.37
CA PHE A 107 7.90 -0.38 34.09
C PHE A 107 7.32 -1.79 34.06
N GLY A 108 7.42 -2.55 35.15
CA GLY A 108 6.79 -3.86 35.27
C GLY A 108 5.27 -3.82 35.16
N VAL A 109 4.62 -2.78 35.70
CA VAL A 109 3.18 -2.56 35.56
C VAL A 109 2.82 -2.18 34.12
N VAL A 110 3.60 -1.33 33.46
CA VAL A 110 3.39 -0.97 32.05
C VAL A 110 3.55 -2.19 31.14
N ASP A 111 4.57 -3.00 31.37
CA ASP A 111 4.78 -4.25 30.64
C ASP A 111 3.62 -5.22 30.92
N PHE A 112 3.18 -5.36 32.17
CA PHE A 112 2.01 -6.19 32.51
C PHE A 112 0.74 -5.72 31.79
N LEU A 113 0.46 -4.41 31.75
CA LEU A 113 -0.67 -3.83 31.03
C LEU A 113 -0.56 -4.05 29.51
N LYS A 114 0.64 -3.93 28.93
CA LYS A 114 0.89 -4.25 27.51
C LYS A 114 0.60 -5.73 27.22
N HIS A 115 1.01 -6.64 28.10
CA HIS A 115 0.74 -8.07 27.95
C HIS A 115 -0.75 -8.41 28.14
N LEU A 116 -1.46 -7.67 28.99
CA LEU A 116 -2.91 -7.80 29.21
C LEU A 116 -3.77 -7.18 28.12
N ALA A 117 -3.28 -6.14 27.42
CA ALA A 117 -4.04 -5.50 26.34
C ALA A 117 -4.47 -6.51 25.27
N ARG A 118 -3.61 -7.50 24.97
CA ARG A 118 -3.87 -8.56 23.97
C ARG A 118 -5.09 -9.43 24.31
N PRO A 119 -5.14 -10.13 25.47
CA PRO A 119 -6.31 -10.91 25.84
C PRO A 119 -7.54 -10.03 26.07
N LEU A 120 -7.38 -8.82 26.61
CA LEU A 120 -8.51 -7.94 26.94
C LEU A 120 -9.25 -7.45 25.69
N ILE A 121 -8.53 -7.06 24.63
CA ILE A 121 -9.14 -6.72 23.33
C ILE A 121 -9.85 -7.94 22.74
N THR A 122 -9.29 -9.14 22.88
CA THR A 122 -9.89 -10.38 22.37
C THR A 122 -11.19 -10.72 23.12
N TYR A 123 -11.20 -10.63 24.45
CA TYR A 123 -12.40 -10.83 25.26
C TYR A 123 -13.46 -9.77 24.98
N TYR A 124 -13.05 -8.51 24.80
CA TYR A 124 -13.94 -7.43 24.42
C TYR A 124 -14.61 -7.69 23.07
N LEU A 125 -13.83 -8.08 22.05
CA LEU A 125 -14.37 -8.40 20.73
C LEU A 125 -15.35 -9.58 20.77
N LEU A 126 -15.03 -10.63 21.53
CA LEU A 126 -15.91 -11.77 21.72
C LEU A 126 -17.20 -11.38 22.45
N GLY A 127 -17.10 -10.52 23.46
CA GLY A 127 -18.25 -10.00 24.21
C GLY A 127 -19.16 -9.12 23.35
N VAL A 128 -18.58 -8.16 22.60
CA VAL A 128 -19.33 -7.28 21.69
C VAL A 128 -19.98 -8.08 20.57
N SER A 129 -19.27 -9.05 19.98
CA SER A 129 -19.80 -9.97 18.97
C SER A 129 -21.01 -10.74 19.49
N THR A 130 -20.89 -11.31 20.68
CA THR A 130 -21.97 -12.08 21.33
C THR A 130 -23.17 -11.17 21.65
N TYR A 131 -22.91 -9.97 22.16
CA TYR A 131 -23.95 -8.99 22.47
C TYR A 131 -24.72 -8.52 21.21
N LEU A 132 -24.00 -8.19 20.14
CA LEU A 132 -24.60 -7.85 18.84
C LEU A 132 -25.45 -8.99 18.28
N THR A 133 -24.97 -10.24 18.40
CA THR A 133 -25.71 -11.42 17.96
C THR A 133 -27.02 -11.58 18.72
N ILE A 134 -27.01 -11.37 20.04
CA ILE A 134 -28.22 -11.40 20.88
C ILE A 134 -29.19 -10.27 20.49
N LEU A 135 -28.69 -9.06 20.22
CA LEU A 135 -29.54 -7.94 19.77
C LEU A 135 -30.19 -8.24 18.42
N CYS A 136 -29.43 -8.81 17.47
CA CYS A 136 -29.96 -9.23 16.17
C CYS A 136 -31.06 -10.28 16.32
N TYR A 137 -30.84 -11.27 17.19
CA TYR A 137 -31.83 -12.32 17.45
C TYR A 137 -33.12 -11.74 18.03
N LYS A 138 -33.02 -10.82 19.00
CA LYS A 138 -34.18 -10.14 19.61
C LYS A 138 -34.94 -9.25 18.61
N LEU A 139 -34.25 -8.61 17.67
CA LEU A 139 -34.88 -7.83 16.60
C LEU A 139 -35.67 -8.74 15.65
N LEU A 140 -35.10 -9.88 15.27
CA LEU A 140 -35.77 -10.87 14.43
C LEU A 140 -36.99 -11.49 15.12
N GLU A 141 -36.87 -11.79 16.43
CA GLU A 141 -37.97 -12.31 17.24
C GLU A 141 -39.13 -11.30 17.31
N LYS A 142 -38.85 -10.03 17.60
CA LYS A 142 -39.86 -8.95 17.62
C LYS A 142 -40.57 -8.79 16.28
N TRP A 143 -39.87 -8.98 15.16
CA TRP A 143 -40.50 -9.00 13.85
C TRP A 143 -41.51 -10.16 13.72
N SER A 144 -41.10 -11.37 14.11
CA SER A 144 -41.94 -12.59 14.06
C SER A 144 -43.18 -12.51 14.95
N THR A 145 -43.08 -11.91 16.14
CA THR A 145 -44.19 -11.90 17.12
C THR A 145 -45.12 -10.70 16.99
N THR A 146 -44.62 -9.53 16.58
CA THR A 146 -45.39 -8.27 16.69
C THR A 146 -45.68 -7.60 15.33
N GLY A 147 -45.00 -7.99 14.25
CA GLY A 147 -45.16 -7.37 12.92
C GLY A 147 -44.82 -5.87 12.89
N ALA A 148 -44.16 -5.34 13.93
CA ALA A 148 -43.94 -3.90 14.12
C ALA A 148 -42.88 -3.29 13.18
N LEU A 149 -42.17 -4.12 12.42
CA LEU A 149 -41.12 -3.72 11.47
C LEU A 149 -41.44 -4.33 10.09
N SER A 150 -41.21 -3.57 9.02
CA SER A 150 -41.32 -4.14 7.68
C SER A 150 -40.20 -5.17 7.44
N LEU A 151 -40.49 -6.27 6.74
CA LEU A 151 -39.51 -7.29 6.36
C LEU A 151 -38.21 -6.70 5.76
N PRO A 152 -38.26 -5.72 4.84
CA PRO A 152 -37.04 -5.12 4.30
C PRO A 152 -36.22 -4.33 5.33
N GLU A 153 -36.85 -3.64 6.29
CA GLU A 153 -36.13 -2.91 7.33
C GLU A 153 -35.46 -3.84 8.33
N ALA A 154 -36.14 -4.91 8.74
CA ALA A 154 -35.56 -5.93 9.64
C ALA A 154 -34.35 -6.61 9.00
N TYR A 155 -34.43 -6.93 7.71
CA TYR A 155 -33.32 -7.51 6.95
C TYR A 155 -32.14 -6.54 6.83
N ASN A 156 -32.40 -5.26 6.59
CA ASN A 156 -31.35 -4.24 6.48
C ASN A 156 -30.60 -4.03 7.82
N LEU A 157 -31.32 -3.94 8.94
CA LEU A 157 -30.71 -3.85 10.27
C LEU A 157 -29.86 -5.08 10.61
N PHE A 158 -30.31 -6.26 10.20
CA PHE A 158 -29.54 -7.50 10.36
C PHE A 158 -28.25 -7.46 9.53
N GLN A 159 -28.33 -7.08 8.25
CA GLN A 159 -27.16 -6.95 7.37
C GLN A 159 -26.14 -5.94 7.92
N LEU A 160 -26.59 -4.76 8.35
CA LEU A 160 -25.72 -3.73 8.93
C LEU A 160 -24.99 -4.24 10.19
N SER A 161 -25.69 -5.00 11.02
CA SER A 161 -25.14 -5.57 12.24
C SER A 161 -24.08 -6.63 11.93
N VAL A 162 -24.35 -7.54 10.98
CA VAL A 162 -23.39 -8.56 10.52
C VAL A 162 -22.17 -7.90 9.88
N GLN A 163 -22.36 -6.88 9.04
CA GLN A 163 -21.28 -6.16 8.38
C GLN A 163 -20.38 -5.44 9.39
N SER A 164 -20.97 -4.81 10.41
CA SER A 164 -20.22 -4.16 11.49
C SER A 164 -19.39 -5.18 12.28
N LEU A 165 -19.95 -6.37 12.53
CA LEU A 165 -19.29 -7.47 13.24
C LEU A 165 -18.11 -8.02 12.42
N LEU A 166 -18.32 -8.25 11.12
CA LEU A 166 -17.27 -8.68 10.20
C LEU A 166 -16.16 -7.63 10.09
N TYR A 167 -16.50 -6.35 9.97
CA TYR A 167 -15.53 -5.27 9.90
C TYR A 167 -14.66 -5.21 11.16
N LEU A 168 -15.28 -5.27 12.34
CA LEU A 168 -14.57 -5.25 13.63
C LEU A 168 -13.65 -6.49 13.78
N THR A 169 -14.15 -7.66 13.38
CA THR A 169 -13.39 -8.93 13.41
C THR A 169 -12.20 -8.88 12.48
N ILE A 170 -12.40 -8.48 11.22
CA ILE A 170 -11.33 -8.36 10.23
C ILE A 170 -10.30 -7.33 10.69
N SER A 171 -10.71 -6.19 11.22
CA SER A 171 -9.79 -5.15 11.71
C SER A 171 -8.90 -5.68 12.84
N CYS A 172 -9.47 -6.36 13.83
CA CYS A 172 -8.69 -6.95 14.93
C CYS A 172 -7.78 -8.08 14.45
N VAL A 173 -8.26 -8.97 13.58
CA VAL A 173 -7.46 -10.06 13.02
C VAL A 173 -6.34 -9.53 12.13
N ALA A 174 -6.62 -8.55 11.29
CA ALA A 174 -5.63 -7.90 10.43
C ALA A 174 -4.54 -7.23 11.27
N TRP A 175 -4.90 -6.46 12.30
CA TRP A 175 -3.95 -5.87 13.23
C TRP A 175 -3.07 -6.94 13.90
N TRP A 176 -3.70 -8.04 14.36
CA TRP A 176 -3.00 -9.14 15.03
C TRP A 176 -1.99 -9.87 14.14
N PHE A 177 -2.34 -10.10 12.86
CA PHE A 177 -1.44 -10.77 11.92
C PHE A 177 -0.45 -9.81 11.25
N ALA A 178 -0.76 -8.52 11.15
CA ALA A 178 0.18 -7.49 10.72
C ALA A 178 1.33 -7.37 11.73
N ASP A 179 1.03 -7.24 13.03
CA ASP A 179 2.03 -7.20 14.13
C ASP A 179 2.99 -8.40 14.06
N ARG A 180 2.45 -9.62 13.88
CA ARG A 180 3.25 -10.86 13.80
C ARG A 180 4.08 -10.99 12.53
N ARG A 181 3.58 -10.51 11.39
CA ARG A 181 4.34 -10.58 10.12
C ARG A 181 5.45 -9.55 10.08
N VAL A 182 5.17 -8.33 10.54
CA VAL A 182 6.17 -7.27 10.63
C VAL A 182 7.27 -7.63 11.63
N ALA A 183 6.94 -8.15 12.82
CA ALA A 183 7.93 -8.61 13.79
C ALA A 183 8.89 -9.68 13.20
N LYS A 184 8.35 -10.66 12.46
CA LYS A 184 9.18 -11.69 11.78
C LYS A 184 10.02 -11.11 10.65
N PHE A 185 9.51 -10.12 9.92
CA PHE A 185 10.24 -9.46 8.84
C PHE A 185 11.40 -8.62 9.38
N LEU A 186 11.16 -7.86 10.45
CA LEU A 186 12.18 -7.06 11.13
C LEU A 186 13.30 -7.93 11.73
N MET A 187 12.96 -9.07 12.35
CA MET A 187 13.98 -10.03 12.85
C MET A 187 14.85 -10.61 11.74
N ARG A 188 14.28 -10.88 10.55
CA ARG A 188 15.05 -11.37 9.39
C ARG A 188 15.99 -10.33 8.80
N LEU A 189 15.62 -9.05 8.84
CA LEU A 189 16.50 -7.95 8.40
C LEU A 189 17.69 -7.78 9.36
N ASP A 190 17.49 -8.01 10.65
CA ASP A 190 18.54 -7.92 11.67
C ASP A 190 19.52 -9.10 11.60
N ASP A 191 19.01 -10.33 11.39
CA ASP A 191 19.84 -11.54 11.23
C ASP A 191 20.63 -11.57 9.90
N GLY A 192 20.21 -10.81 8.89
CA GLY A 192 20.80 -10.79 7.55
C GLY A 192 22.09 -9.99 7.40
N ASN A 193 22.47 -9.16 8.38
CA ASN A 193 23.61 -8.25 8.27
C ASN A 193 24.80 -8.59 9.22
N SER A 194 24.70 -9.67 10.02
CA SER A 194 25.74 -10.06 10.98
C SER A 194 26.77 -11.07 10.46
N LYS A 195 26.69 -11.49 9.19
CA LYS A 195 27.60 -12.51 8.60
C LYS A 195 28.56 -12.02 7.52
N THR A 196 28.67 -10.72 7.29
CA THR A 196 29.67 -10.16 6.36
C THR A 196 30.25 -8.86 6.89
N SER A 197 31.14 -8.98 7.88
CA SER A 197 32.22 -8.02 8.15
C SER A 197 33.32 -8.72 8.92
#